data_AF-A0A946W8G8-F1
#
_entry.id   AF-A0A946W8G8-F1
#
_cell.length_a   1.000
_cell.length_b   1.000
_cell.length_c   1.000
_cell.angle_alpha   90.00
_cell.angle_beta   90.00
_cell.angle_gamma   90.00
#
_symmetry.space_group_name_H-M   'P 1'
#
loop_
_entity.id
_entity.type
_entity.pdbx_description
1 polymer ?
#
loop_
_entity_poly.entity_id
_entity_poly.type
_entity_poly.pdbx_seq_one_letter_code
_entity_poly.pdbx_strand_id
1 'polypeptide(L)'
;MGKKSIKALCKAMFCILAVAFSAPLKADEKKLPFEAQALLNALGYDLGPVDGKFGKKSKNALSMHYASKENPTTPVLDKDTLNILRTDFFGSDQKSQRSDWNGNFIVPLEILKKLSQSNNQKIERFCGGNTRWWQRIINKSIESPIPQKLEGFNSRMDNYSSVKHAEELDLFVLSFSRLATSYIALDIHFDAELALEGLYHWAKGDAFLGTVECTVSGKLDDKKCTEWTEPTGQDLSSIKDHSTVQIHMMHLSYGYYMGLNQYKENDGRHAVIKKWFEAFYLRNKSPDPAPYFGLDHGWYWPAILKNQLNGRSSVKLIKSIITQLQNEILEDGSIKNRTTRGNRALWYHHDSMREIMISLEIARRHGVSIPPSLDAKVEKAGEVFIKGFLDNSYLNRWAKIAHNAIYVEDEQQFKENLNDIVNGNSWFHIYAYRYPNSKLTKQLRSLLQFENSNSASIDARIGFGLGCLYSAASDY
;
A
#
# COMPACT_ATOMS: atom_id res chain seq x y z
N MET A 1 59.25 47.85 29.95
CA MET A 1 58.30 46.84 30.51
C MET A 1 56.90 47.35 30.23
N GLY A 2 56.18 46.83 29.24
CA GLY A 2 55.17 45.76 29.39
C GLY A 2 53.75 46.37 29.29
N LYS A 3 53.08 46.29 28.13
CA LYS A 3 52.05 45.30 27.74
C LYS A 3 50.62 45.63 28.21
N LYS A 4 49.74 45.84 27.21
CA LYS A 4 48.27 45.58 27.15
C LYS A 4 47.38 46.58 27.93
N SER A 5 46.26 47.13 27.44
CA SER A 5 45.45 46.86 26.25
C SER A 5 44.54 48.08 26.00
N ILE A 6 44.74 48.73 24.86
CA ILE A 6 43.77 49.61 24.20
C ILE A 6 42.69 48.69 23.60
N LYS A 7 41.43 48.83 24.03
CA LYS A 7 40.17 48.57 23.28
C LYS A 7 39.03 48.25 24.26
N ALA A 8 38.38 49.29 24.76
CA ALA A 8 37.05 49.20 25.37
C ALA A 8 36.25 50.46 24.99
N LEU A 9 36.15 50.75 23.70
CA LEU A 9 35.23 51.71 23.10
C LEU A 9 35.16 51.39 21.59
N CYS A 10 33.96 51.46 21.02
CA CYS A 10 33.57 51.04 19.67
C CYS A 10 33.32 49.53 19.44
N LYS A 11 32.11 49.09 19.80
CA LYS A 11 31.32 48.15 18.97
C LYS A 11 29.82 48.19 19.33
N ALA A 12 29.23 49.38 19.19
CA ALA A 12 27.80 49.51 18.94
C ALA A 12 27.62 49.52 17.41
N MET A 13 27.53 48.34 16.79
CA MET A 13 27.11 48.23 15.39
C MET A 13 26.68 46.79 15.09
N PHE A 14 25.38 46.65 14.78
CA PHE A 14 24.82 45.58 13.95
C PHE A 14 25.10 44.13 14.39
N CYS A 15 24.38 43.67 15.41
CA CYS A 15 23.93 42.28 15.42
C CYS A 15 22.53 42.24 14.82
N ILE A 16 22.45 42.21 13.48
CA ILE A 16 21.30 41.59 12.81
C ILE A 16 21.37 40.12 13.24
N LEU A 17 20.57 39.77 14.24
CA LEU A 17 20.10 38.40 14.42
C LEU A 17 19.26 38.11 13.17
N ALA A 18 19.91 37.56 12.15
CA ALA A 18 19.24 36.82 11.10
C ALA A 18 18.68 35.56 11.77
N VAL A 19 17.57 35.72 12.50
CA VAL A 19 16.65 34.63 12.76
C VAL A 19 16.13 34.28 11.38
N ALA A 20 16.79 33.32 10.73
CA ALA A 20 16.18 32.60 9.64
C ALA A 20 14.93 31.95 10.22
N PHE A 21 13.81 32.66 10.13
CA PHE A 21 12.50 32.04 10.13
C PHE A 21 12.52 31.10 8.92
N SER A 22 12.95 29.85 9.14
CA SER A 22 12.51 28.76 8.29
C SER A 22 11.01 28.68 8.50
N ALA A 23 10.27 29.45 7.70
CA ALA A 23 8.85 29.23 7.54
C ALA A 23 8.69 27.72 7.31
N PRO A 24 7.82 27.02 8.06
CA PRO A 24 7.55 25.63 7.80
C PRO A 24 7.06 25.55 6.35
N LEU A 25 7.88 25.00 5.46
CA LEU A 25 7.49 24.70 4.08
C LEU A 25 6.11 24.03 4.13
N LYS A 26 5.16 24.56 3.35
CA LYS A 26 3.80 24.01 3.31
C LYS A 26 3.91 22.51 3.01
N ALA A 27 3.00 21.70 3.54
CA ALA A 27 3.07 20.24 3.39
C ALA A 27 3.32 19.81 1.93
N ASP A 28 2.72 20.52 0.96
CA ASP A 28 2.95 20.40 -0.50
C ASP A 28 4.41 20.54 -0.96
N GLU A 29 5.18 21.47 -0.40
CA GLU A 29 6.55 21.76 -0.86
C GLU A 29 7.54 20.67 -0.44
N LYS A 30 7.25 19.94 0.65
CA LYS A 30 8.10 18.82 1.12
C LYS A 30 8.04 17.59 0.20
N LYS A 31 7.12 17.58 -0.75
CA LYS A 31 6.75 16.41 -1.56
C LYS A 31 7.21 16.51 -3.01
N LEU A 32 7.38 17.73 -3.53
CA LEU A 32 7.92 18.00 -4.87
C LEU A 32 9.21 17.22 -5.18
N PRO A 33 10.21 17.11 -4.26
CA PRO A 33 11.44 16.39 -4.53
C PRO A 33 11.26 14.92 -4.92
N PHE A 34 10.33 14.24 -4.25
CA PHE A 34 10.12 12.82 -4.46
C PHE A 34 9.48 12.57 -5.83
N GLU A 35 8.45 13.33 -6.16
CA GLU A 35 7.76 13.16 -7.43
C GLU A 35 8.66 13.52 -8.61
N ALA A 36 9.42 14.62 -8.50
CA ALA A 36 10.38 14.99 -9.53
C ALA A 36 11.46 13.91 -9.71
N GLN A 37 12.00 13.34 -8.63
CA GLN A 37 12.93 12.21 -8.72
C GLN A 37 12.29 11.00 -9.42
N ALA A 38 11.05 10.65 -9.09
CA ALA A 38 10.36 9.52 -9.69
C ALA A 38 10.10 9.73 -11.20
N LEU A 39 9.61 10.92 -11.58
CA LEU A 39 9.36 11.28 -12.98
C LEU A 39 10.66 11.32 -13.79
N LEU A 40 11.73 11.91 -13.24
CA LEU A 40 13.05 11.91 -13.89
C LEU A 40 13.58 10.49 -14.08
N ASN A 41 13.48 9.62 -13.07
CA ASN A 41 13.81 8.20 -13.23
C ASN A 41 12.99 7.54 -14.35
N ALA A 42 11.68 7.81 -14.41
CA ALA A 42 10.79 7.26 -15.42
C ALA A 42 11.03 7.84 -16.83
N LEU A 43 11.62 9.03 -16.92
CA LEU A 43 12.09 9.66 -18.16
C LEU A 43 13.48 9.18 -18.61
N GLY A 44 14.11 8.26 -17.86
CA GLY A 44 15.36 7.61 -18.24
C GLY A 44 16.62 8.16 -17.57
N TYR A 45 16.51 9.08 -16.61
CA TYR A 45 17.65 9.53 -15.81
C TYR A 45 17.96 8.53 -14.69
N ASP A 46 19.22 8.20 -14.44
CA ASP A 46 19.59 7.33 -13.30
C ASP A 46 19.89 8.15 -12.03
N LEU A 47 18.85 8.38 -11.22
CA LEU A 47 18.99 9.05 -9.92
C LEU A 47 19.16 8.05 -8.76
N GLY A 48 18.96 6.75 -9.01
CA GLY A 48 18.81 5.75 -7.97
C GLY A 48 17.46 5.87 -7.21
N PRO A 49 17.39 5.37 -5.96
CA PRO A 49 16.15 5.37 -5.20
C PRO A 49 15.56 6.76 -4.94
N VAL A 50 14.23 6.84 -4.94
CA VAL A 50 13.46 8.05 -4.66
C VAL A 50 13.44 8.29 -3.15
N ASP A 51 14.31 9.18 -2.67
CA ASP A 51 14.52 9.45 -1.25
C ASP A 51 14.10 10.87 -0.81
N GLY A 52 13.64 11.70 -1.75
CA GLY A 52 13.25 13.09 -1.51
C GLY A 52 14.42 14.04 -1.28
N LYS A 53 15.67 13.56 -1.32
CA LYS A 53 16.85 14.41 -1.22
C LYS A 53 17.21 14.93 -2.61
N PHE A 54 16.71 16.11 -2.94
CA PHE A 54 16.96 16.76 -4.23
C PHE A 54 18.38 17.36 -4.35
N GLY A 55 19.38 16.48 -4.33
CA GLY A 55 20.80 16.81 -4.36
C GLY A 55 21.36 17.07 -5.76
N LYS A 56 22.69 17.07 -5.87
CA LYS A 56 23.43 17.37 -7.11
C LYS A 56 22.96 16.53 -8.31
N LYS A 57 22.78 15.21 -8.14
CA LYS A 57 22.33 14.32 -9.22
C LYS A 57 20.94 14.71 -9.74
N SER A 58 19.97 14.93 -8.85
CA SER A 58 18.60 15.32 -9.23
C SER A 58 18.57 16.70 -9.90
N LYS A 59 19.30 17.68 -9.38
CA LYS A 59 19.42 19.01 -9.99
C LYS A 59 20.05 18.96 -11.38
N ASN A 60 21.09 18.14 -11.56
CA ASN A 60 21.72 17.95 -12.86
C ASN A 60 20.77 17.29 -13.87
N ALA A 61 20.09 16.21 -13.49
CA ALA A 61 19.11 15.56 -14.37
C ALA A 61 17.97 16.50 -14.76
N LEU A 62 17.44 17.27 -13.81
CA LEU A 62 16.44 18.29 -14.09
C LEU A 62 16.98 19.33 -15.08
N SER A 63 18.20 19.81 -14.88
CA SER A 63 18.82 20.78 -15.79
C SER A 63 19.04 20.21 -17.19
N MET A 64 19.49 18.96 -17.30
CA MET A 64 19.66 18.26 -18.58
C MET A 64 18.33 18.14 -19.33
N HIS A 65 17.25 17.78 -18.63
CA HIS A 65 15.91 17.67 -19.19
C HIS A 65 15.36 18.98 -19.75
N TYR A 66 15.70 20.11 -19.12
CA TYR A 66 15.29 21.44 -19.58
C TYR A 66 16.21 22.00 -20.67
N ALA A 67 17.51 21.73 -20.60
CA ALA A 67 18.47 22.14 -21.63
C ALA A 67 18.15 21.49 -22.99
N SER A 68 17.61 20.27 -23.01
CA SER A 68 17.13 19.62 -24.24
C SER A 68 15.92 20.29 -24.88
N LYS A 69 15.35 21.35 -24.26
CA LYS A 69 14.15 22.06 -24.71
C LYS A 69 14.39 23.53 -25.08
N GLU A 70 15.64 23.90 -25.39
CA GLU A 70 16.03 25.28 -25.79
C GLU A 70 15.75 26.38 -24.74
N ASN A 71 15.64 26.01 -23.46
CA ASN A 71 15.47 26.99 -22.38
C ASN A 71 16.80 27.18 -21.60
N PRO A 72 17.47 28.34 -21.71
CA PRO A 72 18.82 28.55 -21.17
C PRO A 72 18.87 28.78 -19.65
N THR A 73 17.73 28.78 -18.95
CA THR A 73 17.68 29.01 -17.51
C THR A 73 17.76 27.69 -16.73
N THR A 74 18.55 27.67 -15.64
CA THR A 74 18.58 26.51 -14.73
C THR A 74 17.22 26.41 -14.03
N PRO A 75 16.45 25.33 -14.23
CA PRO A 75 15.11 25.21 -13.64
C PRO A 75 15.18 25.12 -12.12
N VAL A 76 14.26 25.82 -11.44
CA VAL A 76 14.03 25.67 -9.99
C VAL A 76 12.96 24.59 -9.80
N LEU A 77 13.14 23.70 -8.84
CA LEU A 77 12.10 22.72 -8.54
C LEU A 77 10.91 23.41 -7.85
N ASP A 78 9.83 23.58 -8.61
CA ASP A 78 8.54 24.12 -8.18
C ASP A 78 7.38 23.33 -8.81
N LYS A 79 6.15 23.81 -8.60
CA LYS A 79 4.93 23.16 -9.13
C LYS A 79 4.89 23.19 -10.66
N ASP A 80 5.35 24.27 -11.29
CA ASP A 80 5.34 24.42 -12.75
C ASP A 80 6.31 23.45 -13.39
N THR A 81 7.52 23.38 -12.83
CA THR A 81 8.56 22.46 -13.27
C THR A 81 8.12 21.00 -13.14
N LEU A 82 7.41 20.68 -12.06
CA LEU A 82 6.84 19.34 -11.85
C LEU A 82 5.74 19.03 -12.87
N ASN A 83 4.87 19.99 -13.17
CA ASN A 83 3.82 19.81 -14.17
C ASN A 83 4.41 19.56 -15.56
N ILE A 84 5.50 20.22 -15.93
CA ILE A 84 6.22 19.93 -17.18
C ILE A 84 6.74 18.49 -17.18
N LEU A 85 7.39 18.03 -16.10
CA LEU A 85 7.86 16.64 -16.01
C LEU A 85 6.70 15.64 -16.13
N ARG A 86 5.54 15.95 -15.53
CA ARG A 86 4.33 15.15 -15.68
C ARG A 86 3.92 15.11 -17.15
N THR A 87 3.70 16.26 -17.79
CA THR A 87 3.30 16.35 -19.19
C THR A 87 4.27 15.61 -20.12
N ASP A 88 5.58 15.68 -19.86
CA ASP A 88 6.58 14.98 -20.67
C ASP A 88 6.50 13.47 -20.53
N PHE A 89 6.31 12.98 -19.30
CA PHE A 89 6.23 11.54 -19.07
C PHE A 89 4.90 10.97 -19.57
N PHE A 90 3.81 11.70 -19.35
CA PHE A 90 2.45 11.20 -19.44
C PHE A 90 1.67 11.67 -20.69
N GLY A 91 2.11 12.75 -21.36
CA GLY A 91 1.40 13.42 -22.45
C GLY A 91 0.49 14.58 -21.99
N SER A 92 -0.07 15.32 -22.96
CA SER A 92 -0.93 16.50 -22.73
C SER A 92 -2.35 16.17 -22.29
N ASP A 93 -2.87 14.98 -22.63
CA ASP A 93 -4.30 14.64 -22.53
C ASP A 93 -4.68 14.00 -21.17
N GLN A 94 -4.00 14.38 -20.10
CA GLN A 94 -4.07 13.67 -18.83
C GLN A 94 -5.28 14.04 -17.97
N LYS A 95 -6.07 13.03 -17.60
CA LYS A 95 -6.91 13.06 -16.38
C LYS A 95 -5.98 13.17 -15.17
N SER A 96 -5.89 14.35 -14.57
CA SER A 96 -4.95 14.73 -13.49
C SER A 96 -5.01 13.88 -12.21
N GLN A 97 -6.06 13.10 -12.01
CA GLN A 97 -6.37 12.42 -10.75
C GLN A 97 -5.49 11.20 -10.42
N ARG A 98 -4.67 10.70 -11.36
CA ARG A 98 -3.98 9.39 -11.21
C ARG A 98 -2.48 9.45 -10.96
N SER A 99 -1.85 10.64 -11.00
CA SER A 99 -0.40 10.76 -11.15
C SER A 99 0.35 11.30 -9.93
N ASP A 100 -0.34 11.76 -8.88
CA ASP A 100 0.30 12.43 -7.75
C ASP A 100 1.11 11.48 -6.86
N TRP A 101 2.25 11.99 -6.40
CA TRP A 101 3.09 11.32 -5.41
C TRP A 101 2.41 11.18 -4.06
N ASN A 102 1.47 12.04 -3.70
CA ASN A 102 1.03 12.21 -2.31
C ASN A 102 -0.06 11.26 -1.81
N GLY A 103 -0.14 10.10 -2.43
CA GLY A 103 -0.87 8.98 -1.86
C GLY A 103 -0.79 7.68 -2.65
N ASN A 104 -0.27 7.73 -3.87
CA ASN A 104 0.22 6.54 -4.54
C ASN A 104 1.64 6.17 -4.08
N PHE A 105 1.74 5.26 -3.11
CA PHE A 105 3.01 4.67 -2.64
C PHE A 105 3.25 3.23 -3.16
N ILE A 106 2.28 2.67 -3.89
CA ILE A 106 2.29 1.26 -4.35
C ILE A 106 2.45 1.18 -5.87
N VAL A 107 1.64 1.90 -6.64
CA VAL A 107 1.51 1.73 -8.09
C VAL A 107 2.65 2.46 -8.82
N PRO A 108 3.52 1.75 -9.55
CA PRO A 108 4.61 2.39 -10.27
C PRO A 108 4.15 3.29 -11.43
N LEU A 109 4.99 4.28 -11.80
CA LEU A 109 4.66 5.28 -12.81
C LEU A 109 4.40 4.67 -14.20
N GLU A 110 5.09 3.60 -14.56
CA GLU A 110 4.89 2.93 -15.84
C GLU A 110 3.50 2.29 -15.96
N ILE A 111 2.95 1.80 -14.84
CA ILE A 111 1.58 1.24 -14.80
C ILE A 111 0.57 2.37 -14.98
N LEU A 112 0.76 3.48 -14.26
CA LEU A 112 -0.09 4.67 -14.42
C LEU A 112 -0.05 5.22 -15.85
N LYS A 113 1.14 5.22 -16.49
CA LYS A 113 1.29 5.64 -17.88
C LYS A 113 0.53 4.71 -18.83
N LYS A 114 0.71 3.39 -18.71
CA LYS A 114 -0.04 2.41 -19.52
C LYS A 114 -1.56 2.55 -19.33
N LEU A 115 -2.03 2.78 -18.11
CA LEU A 115 -3.44 3.05 -17.84
C LEU A 115 -3.94 4.33 -18.52
N SER A 116 -3.17 5.41 -18.47
CA SER A 116 -3.54 6.67 -19.14
C SER A 116 -3.60 6.55 -20.66
N GLN A 117 -2.87 5.59 -21.23
CA GLN A 117 -2.86 5.28 -22.66
C GLN A 117 -3.86 4.17 -23.04
N SER A 118 -4.48 3.51 -22.06
CA SER A 118 -5.44 2.43 -22.28
C SER A 118 -6.79 3.02 -22.69
N ASN A 119 -7.49 2.35 -23.61
CA ASN A 119 -8.84 2.78 -23.98
C ASN A 119 -9.85 2.53 -22.85
N ASN A 120 -10.89 3.37 -22.79
CA ASN A 120 -11.89 3.32 -21.72
C ASN A 120 -12.64 1.98 -21.67
N GLN A 121 -12.83 1.29 -22.81
CA GLN A 121 -13.52 0.00 -22.83
C GLN A 121 -12.72 -1.08 -22.10
N LYS A 122 -11.39 -1.09 -22.24
CA LYS A 122 -10.50 -2.01 -21.53
C LYS A 122 -10.50 -1.72 -20.03
N ILE A 123 -10.48 -0.45 -19.64
CA ILE A 123 -10.56 -0.07 -18.23
C ILE A 123 -11.92 -0.47 -17.64
N GLU A 124 -13.03 -0.20 -18.33
CA GLU A 124 -14.38 -0.59 -17.90
C GLU A 124 -14.51 -2.11 -17.77
N ARG A 125 -13.92 -2.87 -18.69
CA ARG A 125 -13.95 -4.34 -18.65
C ARG A 125 -13.40 -4.90 -17.34
N PHE A 126 -12.27 -4.38 -16.86
CA PHE A 126 -11.58 -4.93 -15.69
C PHE A 126 -11.92 -4.22 -14.38
N CYS A 127 -12.11 -2.91 -14.42
CA CYS A 127 -12.34 -2.07 -13.25
C CYS A 127 -13.82 -1.69 -13.05
N GLY A 128 -14.66 -1.94 -14.05
CA GLY A 128 -16.09 -1.64 -14.02
C GLY A 128 -16.90 -2.70 -13.28
N GLY A 129 -18.15 -2.83 -13.66
CA GLY A 129 -19.11 -3.71 -12.99
C GLY A 129 -20.01 -3.00 -11.97
N ASN A 130 -20.95 -3.74 -11.42
CA ASN A 130 -22.06 -3.18 -10.64
C ASN A 130 -21.63 -2.80 -9.22
N THR A 131 -21.68 -1.50 -8.90
CA THR A 131 -21.36 -0.96 -7.57
C THR A 131 -22.56 -0.90 -6.63
N ARG A 132 -23.80 -1.17 -7.08
CA ARG A 132 -25.04 -0.94 -6.32
C ARG A 132 -25.11 -1.68 -4.98
N TRP A 133 -24.62 -2.91 -4.91
CA TRP A 133 -24.62 -3.64 -3.64
C TRP A 133 -23.68 -2.99 -2.63
N TRP A 134 -22.47 -2.63 -3.06
CA TRP A 134 -21.44 -1.95 -2.26
C TRP A 134 -21.88 -0.56 -1.81
N GLN A 135 -22.55 0.19 -2.70
CA GLN A 135 -23.17 1.48 -2.36
C GLN A 135 -24.21 1.32 -1.24
N ARG A 136 -25.06 0.27 -1.28
CA ARG A 136 -26.05 0.00 -0.23
C ARG A 136 -25.40 -0.29 1.13
N ILE A 137 -24.27 -0.99 1.15
CA ILE A 137 -23.52 -1.24 2.40
C ILE A 137 -23.01 0.08 3.00
N ILE A 138 -22.42 0.95 2.18
CA ILE A 138 -21.94 2.26 2.66
C ILE A 138 -23.10 3.14 3.13
N ASN A 139 -24.19 3.23 2.37
CA ASN A 139 -25.40 3.97 2.79
C ASN A 139 -25.94 3.45 4.13
N LYS A 140 -26.07 2.13 4.28
CA LYS A 140 -26.51 1.51 5.54
C LYS A 140 -25.58 1.89 6.71
N SER A 141 -24.27 1.92 6.47
CA SER A 141 -23.28 2.34 7.48
C SER A 141 -23.45 3.81 7.88
N ILE A 142 -23.75 4.69 6.92
CA ILE A 142 -24.03 6.12 7.16
C ILE A 142 -25.31 6.30 7.99
N GLU A 143 -26.34 5.49 7.73
CA GLU A 143 -27.62 5.52 8.46
C GLU A 143 -27.56 4.84 9.84
N SER A 144 -26.52 4.04 10.10
CA SER A 144 -26.37 3.27 11.33
C SER A 144 -25.59 4.04 12.42
N PRO A 145 -25.78 3.68 13.70
CA PRO A 145 -24.93 4.18 14.78
C PRO A 145 -23.45 3.89 14.52
N ILE A 146 -22.58 4.87 14.79
CA ILE A 146 -21.15 4.77 14.50
C ILE A 146 -20.52 3.69 15.40
N PRO A 147 -19.84 2.66 14.84
CA PRO A 147 -19.23 1.60 15.62
C PRO A 147 -18.04 2.12 16.44
N GLN A 148 -18.13 2.04 17.76
CA GLN A 148 -17.15 2.69 18.66
C GLN A 148 -15.91 1.83 18.95
N LYS A 149 -16.06 0.51 19.02
CA LYS A 149 -14.98 -0.43 19.32
C LYS A 149 -15.26 -1.80 18.72
N LEU A 150 -14.18 -2.52 18.43
CA LEU A 150 -14.19 -3.94 18.19
C LEU A 150 -13.60 -4.62 19.42
N GLU A 151 -14.28 -5.63 19.96
CA GLU A 151 -13.86 -6.33 21.16
C GLU A 151 -14.41 -7.76 21.16
N GLY A 152 -13.54 -8.71 21.52
CA GLY A 152 -13.96 -10.07 21.87
C GLY A 152 -13.48 -11.15 20.92
N PHE A 153 -12.54 -10.88 20.00
CA PHE A 153 -11.88 -11.97 19.30
C PHE A 153 -11.17 -12.89 20.28
N ASN A 154 -11.19 -14.19 20.00
CA ASN A 154 -10.22 -15.11 20.60
C ASN A 154 -8.92 -15.16 19.78
N SER A 155 -7.88 -15.76 20.35
CA SER A 155 -6.56 -15.87 19.71
C SER A 155 -6.57 -16.60 18.36
N ARG A 156 -7.49 -17.56 18.16
CA ARG A 156 -7.71 -18.23 16.85
C ARG A 156 -8.51 -17.40 15.85
N MET A 157 -9.25 -16.39 16.31
CA MET A 157 -10.24 -15.61 15.58
C MET A 157 -11.37 -16.44 14.93
N ASP A 158 -11.62 -17.65 15.43
CA ASP A 158 -12.68 -18.53 14.90
C ASP A 158 -14.09 -18.15 15.40
N ASN A 159 -14.17 -17.16 16.30
CA ASN A 159 -15.42 -16.62 16.82
C ASN A 159 -15.91 -15.35 16.10
N TYR A 160 -15.39 -15.05 14.90
CA TYR A 160 -15.69 -13.85 14.10
C TYR A 160 -17.18 -13.48 14.05
N SER A 161 -18.06 -14.44 13.79
CA SER A 161 -19.51 -14.21 13.67
C SER A 161 -20.18 -13.73 14.97
N SER A 162 -19.52 -13.92 16.11
CA SER A 162 -19.99 -13.47 17.43
C SER A 162 -19.39 -12.12 17.86
N VAL A 163 -18.33 -11.66 17.20
CA VAL A 163 -17.63 -10.42 17.56
C VAL A 163 -18.41 -9.24 17.00
N LYS A 164 -18.91 -8.40 17.92
CA LYS A 164 -19.68 -7.21 17.56
C LYS A 164 -18.85 -6.29 16.66
N HIS A 165 -19.47 -5.79 15.59
CA HIS A 165 -18.87 -4.89 14.60
C HIS A 165 -17.76 -5.49 13.72
N ALA A 166 -17.38 -6.77 13.87
CA ALA A 166 -16.38 -7.40 13.01
C ALA A 166 -16.84 -7.46 11.55
N GLU A 167 -18.06 -7.98 11.32
CA GLU A 167 -18.65 -8.02 9.97
C GLU A 167 -18.91 -6.63 9.39
N GLU A 168 -19.34 -5.68 10.22
CA GLU A 168 -19.53 -4.29 9.80
C GLU A 168 -18.22 -3.65 9.33
N LEU A 169 -17.11 -3.88 10.05
CA LEU A 169 -15.78 -3.41 9.68
C LEU A 169 -15.33 -4.00 8.33
N ASP A 170 -15.36 -5.34 8.21
CA ASP A 170 -14.91 -6.05 7.02
C ASP A 170 -15.73 -5.64 5.78
N LEU A 171 -17.06 -5.60 5.90
CA LEU A 171 -17.95 -5.21 4.80
C LEU A 171 -17.76 -3.75 4.40
N PHE A 172 -17.54 -2.84 5.35
CA PHE A 172 -17.29 -1.44 5.03
C PHE A 172 -15.97 -1.27 4.27
N VAL A 173 -14.88 -1.90 4.72
CA VAL A 173 -13.56 -1.78 4.06
C VAL A 173 -13.60 -2.37 2.66
N LEU A 174 -14.27 -3.52 2.51
CA LEU A 174 -14.48 -4.14 1.20
C LEU A 174 -15.31 -3.25 0.27
N SER A 175 -16.42 -2.70 0.76
CA SER A 175 -17.29 -1.80 -0.01
C SER A 175 -16.58 -0.51 -0.40
N PHE A 176 -15.87 0.10 0.55
CA PHE A 176 -15.02 1.25 0.31
C PHE A 176 -14.00 0.96 -0.79
N SER A 177 -13.32 -0.18 -0.73
CA SER A 177 -12.32 -0.55 -1.74
C SER A 177 -12.91 -0.61 -3.15
N ARG A 178 -14.14 -1.12 -3.30
CA ARG A 178 -14.82 -1.16 -4.59
C ARG A 178 -15.17 0.24 -5.10
N LEU A 179 -15.71 1.11 -4.25
CA LEU A 179 -16.10 2.48 -4.63
C LEU A 179 -14.88 3.37 -4.92
N ALA A 180 -13.82 3.25 -4.11
CA ALA A 180 -12.56 3.92 -4.37
C ALA A 180 -11.99 3.49 -5.74
N THR A 181 -12.09 2.21 -6.08
CA THR A 181 -11.60 1.68 -7.37
C THR A 181 -12.37 2.23 -8.57
N SER A 182 -13.70 2.33 -8.51
CA SER A 182 -14.46 2.94 -9.59
C SER A 182 -14.09 4.40 -9.80
N TYR A 183 -13.81 5.15 -8.74
CA TYR A 183 -13.30 6.50 -8.89
C TYR A 183 -11.89 6.52 -9.50
N ILE A 184 -10.94 5.78 -8.92
CA ILE A 184 -9.53 5.74 -9.38
C ILE A 184 -9.41 5.31 -10.86
N ALA A 185 -10.17 4.29 -11.26
CA ALA A 185 -10.08 3.73 -12.60
C ALA A 185 -11.01 4.42 -13.61
N LEU A 186 -12.22 4.78 -13.22
CA LEU A 186 -13.29 5.18 -14.14
C LEU A 186 -13.80 6.60 -13.92
N ASP A 187 -13.30 7.32 -12.91
CA ASP A 187 -13.71 8.69 -12.60
C ASP A 187 -15.22 8.78 -12.28
N ILE A 188 -15.76 7.77 -11.58
CA ILE A 188 -17.16 7.72 -11.16
C ILE A 188 -17.34 8.57 -9.89
N HIS A 189 -17.67 9.84 -10.08
CA HIS A 189 -17.83 10.85 -9.01
C HIS A 189 -18.89 10.50 -7.96
N PHE A 190 -19.95 9.78 -8.34
CA PHE A 190 -20.98 9.34 -7.39
C PHE A 190 -20.42 8.37 -6.34
N ASP A 191 -19.63 7.39 -6.79
CA ASP A 191 -18.99 6.43 -5.89
C ASP A 191 -17.94 7.12 -5.01
N ALA A 192 -17.22 8.11 -5.56
CA ALA A 192 -16.28 8.92 -4.81
C ALA A 192 -16.95 9.71 -3.69
N GLU A 193 -18.08 10.37 -3.98
CA GLU A 193 -18.86 11.11 -2.97
C GLU A 193 -19.32 10.19 -1.85
N LEU A 194 -19.89 9.04 -2.19
CA LEU A 194 -20.42 8.10 -1.21
C LEU A 194 -19.29 7.49 -0.34
N ALA A 195 -18.15 7.16 -0.95
CA ALA A 195 -16.98 6.69 -0.20
C ALA A 195 -16.42 7.77 0.73
N LEU A 196 -16.37 9.02 0.28
CA LEU A 196 -15.94 10.16 1.10
C LEU A 196 -16.91 10.43 2.26
N GLU A 197 -18.22 10.39 2.01
CA GLU A 197 -19.26 10.54 3.02
C GLU A 197 -19.21 9.43 4.07
N GLY A 198 -19.06 8.17 3.64
CA GLY A 198 -18.90 7.03 4.54
C GLY A 198 -17.68 7.17 5.46
N LEU A 199 -16.52 7.51 4.89
CA LEU A 199 -15.31 7.77 5.70
C LEU A 199 -15.52 8.94 6.66
N TYR A 200 -16.14 10.02 6.20
CA TYR A 200 -16.43 11.18 7.05
C TYR A 200 -17.38 10.82 8.20
N HIS A 201 -18.42 10.02 7.94
CA HIS A 201 -19.35 9.55 8.97
C HIS A 201 -18.65 8.73 10.05
N TRP A 202 -17.71 7.86 9.68
CA TRP A 202 -16.90 7.13 10.66
C TRP A 202 -15.93 8.04 11.40
N ALA A 203 -15.24 8.91 10.67
CA ALA A 203 -14.24 9.81 11.24
C ALA A 203 -14.83 10.84 12.20
N LYS A 204 -16.03 11.39 11.91
CA LYS A 204 -16.67 12.42 12.77
C LYS A 204 -17.09 11.88 14.15
N GLY A 205 -17.29 10.57 14.27
CA GLY A 205 -17.67 9.92 15.53
C GLY A 205 -16.61 8.95 16.04
N ASP A 206 -15.35 9.16 15.66
CA ASP A 206 -14.19 8.43 16.17
C ASP A 206 -14.35 6.90 16.08
N ALA A 207 -14.94 6.42 14.97
CA ALA A 207 -15.23 5.00 14.78
C ALA A 207 -14.01 4.13 15.10
N PHE A 208 -14.23 3.06 15.87
CA PHE A 208 -13.23 2.10 16.34
C PHE A 208 -12.09 2.65 17.22
N LEU A 209 -12.00 3.95 17.51
CA LEU A 209 -10.96 4.49 18.40
C LEU A 209 -11.14 4.06 19.87
N GLY A 210 -12.31 3.53 20.23
CA GLY A 210 -12.55 2.87 21.52
C GLY A 210 -11.98 1.45 21.63
N THR A 211 -11.45 0.88 20.54
CA THR A 211 -10.75 -0.42 20.55
C THR A 211 -9.45 -0.29 21.33
N VAL A 212 -9.07 -1.36 22.04
CA VAL A 212 -7.85 -1.40 22.84
C VAL A 212 -6.61 -0.99 22.03
N GLU A 213 -5.80 -0.11 22.62
CA GLU A 213 -4.51 0.28 22.06
C GLU A 213 -3.41 -0.60 22.66
N CYS A 214 -2.83 -1.48 21.85
CA CYS A 214 -1.79 -2.40 22.30
C CYS A 214 -0.37 -1.89 22.08
N THR A 215 -0.20 -0.62 21.72
CA THR A 215 1.11 -0.04 21.46
C THR A 215 1.43 1.10 22.41
N VAL A 216 2.69 1.18 22.84
CA VAL A 216 3.23 2.34 23.56
C VAL A 216 4.49 2.79 22.84
N SER A 217 4.48 4.03 22.33
CA SER A 217 5.59 4.59 21.56
C SER A 217 6.04 3.69 20.40
N GLY A 218 5.07 3.09 19.69
CA GLY A 218 5.32 2.20 18.55
C GLY A 218 5.82 0.79 18.91
N LYS A 219 5.86 0.41 20.19
CA LYS A 219 6.16 -0.96 20.61
C LYS A 219 4.90 -1.65 21.11
N LEU A 220 4.73 -2.94 20.82
CA LEU A 220 3.66 -3.71 21.41
C LEU A 220 3.86 -3.80 22.93
N ASP A 221 2.76 -3.63 23.66
CA ASP A 221 2.66 -3.83 25.09
C ASP A 221 1.93 -5.15 25.33
N ASP A 222 2.69 -6.24 25.30
CA ASP A 222 2.18 -7.61 25.46
C ASP A 222 1.70 -7.89 26.91
N LYS A 223 1.92 -6.96 27.84
CA LYS A 223 1.34 -7.02 29.19
C LYS A 223 -0.05 -6.42 29.22
N LYS A 224 -0.28 -5.37 28.44
CA LYS A 224 -1.59 -4.73 28.27
C LYS A 224 -2.48 -5.55 27.35
N CYS A 225 -1.90 -6.15 26.32
CA CYS A 225 -2.63 -6.96 25.36
C CYS A 225 -2.07 -8.36 25.22
N THR A 226 -2.95 -9.35 25.21
CA THR A 226 -2.59 -10.76 25.22
C THR A 226 -3.07 -11.49 23.97
N GLU A 227 -2.36 -12.55 23.62
CA GLU A 227 -2.80 -13.60 22.71
C GLU A 227 -2.14 -14.93 23.08
N TRP A 228 -2.80 -16.03 22.73
CA TRP A 228 -2.36 -17.40 22.98
C TRP A 228 -2.00 -17.68 24.44
N THR A 229 -2.77 -17.13 25.38
CA THR A 229 -2.57 -17.45 26.81
C THR A 229 -3.06 -18.84 27.16
N GLU A 230 -3.91 -19.43 26.31
CA GLU A 230 -4.37 -20.81 26.41
C GLU A 230 -3.92 -21.63 25.19
N PRO A 231 -3.51 -22.91 25.36
CA PRO A 231 -3.11 -23.76 24.24
C PRO A 231 -4.22 -23.98 23.20
N THR A 232 -5.49 -23.84 23.60
CA THR A 232 -6.64 -23.96 22.71
C THR A 232 -6.78 -22.74 21.79
N GLY A 233 -6.20 -21.59 22.15
CA GLY A 233 -6.38 -20.30 21.49
C GLY A 233 -7.81 -19.74 21.60
N GLN A 234 -8.59 -20.22 22.57
CA GLN A 234 -9.94 -19.73 22.88
C GLN A 234 -9.96 -18.58 23.88
N ASP A 235 -8.81 -18.23 24.45
CA ASP A 235 -8.61 -17.03 25.24
C ASP A 235 -8.96 -15.76 24.45
N LEU A 236 -9.58 -14.78 25.12
CA LEU A 236 -9.82 -13.46 24.55
C LEU A 236 -8.50 -12.80 24.20
N SER A 237 -8.44 -12.21 23.01
CA SER A 237 -7.24 -11.58 22.47
C SER A 237 -7.48 -10.14 22.06
N SER A 238 -7.12 -9.25 22.98
CA SER A 238 -6.99 -7.82 22.74
C SER A 238 -5.97 -7.50 21.63
N ILE A 239 -4.95 -8.34 21.42
CA ILE A 239 -4.03 -8.20 20.28
C ILE A 239 -4.78 -8.42 18.95
N LYS A 240 -5.68 -9.40 18.86
CA LYS A 240 -6.50 -9.62 17.65
C LYS A 240 -7.48 -8.47 17.43
N ASP A 241 -8.11 -7.96 18.49
CA ASP A 241 -8.99 -6.79 18.38
C ASP A 241 -8.23 -5.57 17.83
N HIS A 242 -7.09 -5.25 18.45
CA HIS A 242 -6.24 -4.13 18.05
C HIS A 242 -5.72 -4.26 16.62
N SER A 243 -5.05 -5.38 16.30
CA SER A 243 -4.40 -5.56 15.00
C SER A 243 -5.42 -5.61 13.85
N THR A 244 -6.60 -6.18 14.08
CA THR A 244 -7.68 -6.18 13.08
C THR A 244 -8.13 -4.76 12.76
N VAL A 245 -8.44 -3.95 13.77
CA VAL A 245 -8.85 -2.55 13.55
C VAL A 245 -7.75 -1.77 12.85
N GLN A 246 -6.53 -1.80 13.39
CA GLN A 246 -5.43 -1.01 12.85
C GLN A 246 -5.15 -1.32 11.37
N ILE A 247 -5.08 -2.60 10.99
CA ILE A 247 -4.80 -2.98 9.60
C ILE A 247 -5.93 -2.57 8.66
N HIS A 248 -7.19 -2.74 9.05
CA HIS A 248 -8.31 -2.24 8.25
C HIS A 248 -8.30 -0.72 8.09
N MET A 249 -7.96 0.03 9.15
CA MET A 249 -7.81 1.48 9.08
C MET A 249 -6.65 1.88 8.16
N MET A 250 -5.56 1.12 8.14
CA MET A 250 -4.46 1.33 7.20
C MET A 250 -4.90 1.07 5.77
N HIS A 251 -5.66 0.01 5.51
CA HIS A 251 -6.18 -0.28 4.17
C HIS A 251 -7.15 0.81 3.68
N LEU A 252 -8.07 1.29 4.52
CA LEU A 252 -8.89 2.47 4.21
C LEU A 252 -8.02 3.69 3.87
N SER A 253 -6.95 3.93 4.64
CA SER A 253 -6.04 5.04 4.39
C SER A 253 -5.32 4.92 3.04
N TYR A 254 -4.93 3.71 2.64
CA TYR A 254 -4.25 3.47 1.36
C TYR A 254 -5.14 3.83 0.18
N GLY A 255 -6.39 3.34 0.17
CA GLY A 255 -7.38 3.70 -0.85
C GLY A 255 -7.76 5.18 -0.84
N TYR A 256 -7.88 5.77 0.36
CA TYR A 256 -8.16 7.21 0.50
C TYR A 256 -7.04 8.05 -0.12
N TYR A 257 -5.79 7.79 0.23
CA TYR A 257 -4.66 8.54 -0.29
C TYR A 257 -4.38 8.24 -1.77
N MET A 258 -4.66 7.01 -2.25
CA MET A 258 -4.46 6.66 -3.67
C MET A 258 -5.30 7.50 -4.63
N GLY A 259 -6.49 7.98 -4.23
CA GLY A 259 -7.29 8.84 -5.12
C GLY A 259 -8.29 9.77 -4.45
N LEU A 260 -9.00 9.34 -3.39
CA LEU A 260 -10.08 10.15 -2.80
C LEU A 260 -9.59 11.44 -2.11
N ASN A 261 -8.31 11.52 -1.71
CA ASN A 261 -7.74 12.73 -1.13
C ASN A 261 -7.71 13.93 -2.10
N GLN A 262 -7.87 13.70 -3.40
CA GLN A 262 -7.96 14.73 -4.45
C GLN A 262 -9.41 14.99 -4.89
N TYR A 263 -10.33 14.05 -4.62
CA TYR A 263 -11.73 14.24 -4.92
C TYR A 263 -12.29 15.38 -4.06
N LYS A 264 -12.64 16.51 -4.69
CA LYS A 264 -13.02 17.75 -4.00
C LYS A 264 -11.97 18.17 -2.95
N GLU A 265 -10.70 18.24 -3.35
CA GLU A 265 -9.52 18.48 -2.49
C GLU A 265 -9.69 19.54 -1.37
N ASN A 266 -10.48 20.60 -1.60
CA ASN A 266 -10.72 21.67 -0.62
C ASN A 266 -11.91 21.43 0.32
N ASP A 267 -12.56 20.27 0.26
CA ASP A 267 -13.69 19.90 1.12
C ASP A 267 -13.23 19.70 2.58
N GLY A 268 -13.95 20.32 3.51
CA GLY A 268 -13.63 20.28 4.94
C GLY A 268 -13.65 18.88 5.56
N ARG A 269 -14.37 17.92 4.96
CA ARG A 269 -14.41 16.52 5.41
C ARG A 269 -13.04 15.86 5.40
N HIS A 270 -12.16 16.25 4.47
CA HIS A 270 -10.80 15.71 4.41
C HIS A 270 -9.99 16.00 5.67
N ALA A 271 -10.17 17.16 6.30
CA ALA A 271 -9.46 17.48 7.53
C ALA A 271 -9.86 16.53 8.68
N VAL A 272 -11.16 16.19 8.76
CA VAL A 272 -11.69 15.26 9.76
C VAL A 272 -11.18 13.84 9.51
N ILE A 273 -11.26 13.37 8.26
CA ILE A 273 -10.76 12.03 7.87
C ILE A 273 -9.26 11.88 8.12
N LYS A 274 -8.45 12.87 7.69
CA LYS A 274 -6.99 12.85 7.90
C LYS A 274 -6.63 12.85 9.40
N LYS A 275 -7.37 13.59 10.24
CA LYS A 275 -7.17 13.59 11.70
C LYS A 275 -7.51 12.23 12.31
N TRP A 276 -8.57 11.58 11.84
CA TRP A 276 -8.96 10.25 12.30
C TRP A 276 -7.91 9.18 11.91
N PHE A 277 -7.42 9.20 10.66
CA PHE A 277 -6.30 8.34 10.28
C PHE A 277 -5.02 8.63 11.08
N GLU A 278 -4.74 9.89 11.41
CA GLU A 278 -3.59 10.23 12.25
C GLU A 278 -3.67 9.57 13.63
N ALA A 279 -4.86 9.51 14.23
CA ALA A 279 -5.07 8.83 15.51
C ALA A 279 -4.70 7.34 15.42
N PHE A 280 -5.01 6.66 14.31
CA PHE A 280 -4.60 5.28 14.10
C PHE A 280 -3.12 5.12 13.76
N TYR A 281 -2.51 6.03 12.99
CA TYR A 281 -1.07 5.99 12.73
C TYR A 281 -0.25 6.08 14.03
N LEU A 282 -0.72 6.84 15.03
CA LEU A 282 -0.07 6.94 16.33
C LEU A 282 -0.12 5.63 17.14
N ARG A 283 -1.13 4.80 16.87
CA ARG A 283 -1.35 3.48 17.49
C ARG A 283 -0.71 2.32 16.73
N ASN A 284 -0.03 2.60 15.62
CA ASN A 284 0.65 1.57 14.86
C ASN A 284 1.92 1.12 15.56
N LYS A 285 2.18 -0.18 15.49
CA LYS A 285 3.49 -0.71 15.81
C LYS A 285 4.52 -0.15 14.81
N SER A 286 5.69 0.22 15.31
CA SER A 286 6.82 0.56 14.47
C SER A 286 7.36 -0.70 13.76
N PRO A 287 7.84 -0.57 12.51
CA PRO A 287 8.50 -1.67 11.82
C PRO A 287 9.62 -2.28 12.67
N ASP A 288 9.66 -3.60 12.78
CA ASP A 288 10.78 -4.29 13.42
C ASP A 288 12.07 -4.11 12.61
N PRO A 289 13.26 -4.30 13.22
CA PRO A 289 14.50 -4.32 12.45
C PRO A 289 14.54 -5.41 11.36
N ALA A 290 13.86 -6.53 11.60
CA ALA A 290 13.70 -7.64 10.67
C ALA A 290 12.24 -7.70 10.19
N PRO A 291 11.96 -7.43 8.90
CA PRO A 291 10.61 -7.59 8.36
C PRO A 291 10.15 -9.04 8.44
N TYR A 292 8.84 -9.26 8.41
CA TYR A 292 8.21 -10.58 8.38
C TYR A 292 6.88 -10.52 7.62
N PHE A 293 6.40 -11.67 7.15
CA PHE A 293 5.09 -11.74 6.49
C PHE A 293 3.92 -11.66 7.48
N GLY A 294 2.91 -10.85 7.14
CA GLY A 294 1.71 -10.56 7.93
C GLY A 294 1.69 -9.12 8.43
N LEU A 295 0.48 -8.58 8.64
CA LEU A 295 0.27 -7.19 9.10
C LEU A 295 0.98 -6.17 8.21
N ASP A 296 0.77 -6.27 6.88
CA ASP A 296 1.38 -5.42 5.87
C ASP A 296 2.92 -5.43 5.91
N HIS A 297 3.47 -6.65 5.81
CA HIS A 297 4.90 -6.96 5.86
C HIS A 297 5.56 -6.49 7.17
N GLY A 298 4.89 -6.70 8.30
CA GLY A 298 5.36 -6.34 9.63
C GLY A 298 5.29 -4.84 9.93
N TRP A 299 4.17 -4.20 9.57
CA TRP A 299 3.93 -2.76 9.71
C TRP A 299 4.82 -1.86 8.84
N TYR A 300 5.50 -2.45 7.86
CA TYR A 300 6.34 -1.70 6.94
C TYR A 300 5.52 -0.83 5.99
N TRP A 301 4.43 -1.33 5.37
CA TRP A 301 3.64 -0.50 4.44
C TRP A 301 3.00 0.72 5.13
N PRO A 302 2.38 0.61 6.32
CA PRO A 302 1.89 1.77 7.06
C PRO A 302 2.97 2.82 7.30
N ALA A 303 4.17 2.38 7.71
CA ALA A 303 5.30 3.28 7.95
C ALA A 303 5.82 3.94 6.67
N ILE A 304 5.81 3.21 5.54
CA ILE A 304 6.21 3.74 4.24
C ILE A 304 5.27 4.87 3.80
N LEU A 305 3.95 4.65 3.85
CA LEU A 305 2.97 5.67 3.53
C LEU A 305 3.09 6.87 4.49
N LYS A 306 3.17 6.62 5.80
CA LYS A 306 3.31 7.69 6.80
C LYS A 306 4.56 8.54 6.58
N ASN A 307 5.68 7.92 6.21
CA ASN A 307 6.89 8.64 5.83
C ASN A 307 6.67 9.49 4.58
N GLN A 308 6.03 8.94 3.55
CA GLN A 308 5.72 9.68 2.32
C GLN A 308 4.84 10.91 2.59
N LEU A 309 3.78 10.75 3.39
CA LEU A 309 2.89 11.86 3.77
C LEU A 309 3.65 12.97 4.53
N ASN A 310 4.69 12.60 5.28
CA ASN A 310 5.55 13.50 6.05
C ASN A 310 6.76 14.03 5.26
N GLY A 311 6.92 13.67 3.99
CA GLY A 311 8.09 14.03 3.18
C GLY A 311 9.40 13.39 3.67
N ARG A 312 9.33 12.17 4.19
CA ARG A 312 10.48 11.39 4.70
C ARG A 312 10.77 10.20 3.79
N SER A 313 12.05 9.89 3.64
CA SER A 313 12.49 8.74 2.83
C SER A 313 12.13 7.40 3.47
N SER A 314 11.62 6.49 2.65
CA SER A 314 11.34 5.09 3.01
C SER A 314 12.33 4.09 2.43
N VAL A 315 13.38 4.54 1.74
CA VAL A 315 14.32 3.68 1.01
C VAL A 315 14.96 2.61 1.90
N LYS A 316 15.27 2.93 3.16
CA LYS A 316 15.82 1.95 4.11
C LYS A 316 14.82 0.85 4.44
N LEU A 317 13.57 1.22 4.72
CA LEU A 317 12.49 0.26 5.02
C LEU A 317 12.26 -0.69 3.84
N ILE A 318 12.18 -0.13 2.63
CA ILE A 318 11.96 -0.90 1.40
C ILE A 318 13.13 -1.86 1.15
N LYS A 319 14.39 -1.41 1.31
CA LYS A 319 15.56 -2.28 1.19
C LYS A 319 15.55 -3.42 2.20
N SER A 320 15.13 -3.19 3.45
CA SER A 320 14.97 -4.26 4.44
C SER A 320 13.98 -5.32 3.98
N ILE A 321 12.83 -4.92 3.39
CA ILE A 321 11.88 -5.86 2.81
C ILE A 321 12.56 -6.68 1.70
N ILE A 322 13.24 -6.04 0.74
CA ILE A 322 13.93 -6.74 -0.35
C ILE A 322 14.99 -7.73 0.17
N THR A 323 15.71 -7.38 1.23
CA THR A 323 16.65 -8.30 1.88
C THR A 323 15.94 -9.49 2.53
N GLN A 324 14.83 -9.28 3.24
CA GLN A 324 14.07 -10.39 3.82
C GLN A 324 13.49 -11.29 2.74
N LEU A 325 12.93 -10.74 1.66
CA LEU A 325 12.38 -11.52 0.55
C LEU A 325 13.44 -12.41 -0.12
N GLN A 326 14.67 -11.90 -0.32
CA GLN A 326 15.78 -12.70 -0.86
C GLN A 326 16.14 -13.91 0.02
N ASN A 327 15.98 -13.77 1.34
CA ASN A 327 16.33 -14.80 2.32
C ASN A 327 15.19 -15.80 2.56
N GLU A 328 13.93 -15.37 2.40
CA GLU A 328 12.76 -16.18 2.78
C GLU A 328 12.03 -16.81 1.60
N ILE A 329 12.23 -16.32 0.38
CA ILE A 329 11.84 -17.04 -0.83
C ILE A 329 13.00 -17.94 -1.25
N LEU A 330 12.76 -19.25 -1.26
CA LEU A 330 13.77 -20.26 -1.55
C LEU A 330 13.92 -20.47 -3.07
N GLU A 331 15.00 -21.13 -3.47
CA GLU A 331 15.34 -21.35 -4.89
C GLU A 331 14.30 -22.16 -5.66
N ASP A 332 13.50 -22.97 -4.96
CA ASP A 332 12.41 -23.77 -5.52
C ASP A 332 11.05 -23.04 -5.54
N GLY A 333 11.02 -21.76 -5.15
CA GLY A 333 9.82 -20.95 -5.05
C GLY A 333 9.04 -21.13 -3.74
N SER A 334 9.40 -22.08 -2.87
CA SER A 334 8.76 -22.19 -1.57
C SER A 334 9.12 -21.01 -0.67
N ILE A 335 8.20 -20.62 0.20
CA ILE A 335 8.34 -19.47 1.08
C ILE A 335 8.51 -20.01 2.51
N LYS A 336 9.61 -19.64 3.15
CA LYS A 336 10.01 -20.09 4.48
C LYS A 336 8.85 -19.94 5.47
N ASN A 337 8.52 -21.02 6.16
CA ASN A 337 7.43 -21.09 7.15
C ASN A 337 6.02 -20.75 6.60
N ARG A 338 5.83 -20.65 5.28
CA ARG A 338 4.54 -20.33 4.65
C ARG A 338 4.06 -21.48 3.77
N THR A 339 4.91 -21.98 2.87
CA THR A 339 4.61 -23.21 2.09
C THR A 339 4.61 -24.47 2.97
N THR A 340 5.12 -24.39 4.21
CA THR A 340 5.24 -25.52 5.13
C THR A 340 4.09 -25.61 6.14
N ARG A 341 3.00 -24.86 5.93
CA ARG A 341 1.88 -24.73 6.88
C ARG A 341 0.84 -25.86 6.77
N GLY A 342 1.28 -27.10 6.54
CA GLY A 342 0.38 -28.25 6.55
C GLY A 342 -0.71 -28.19 5.48
N ASN A 343 -1.94 -28.56 5.86
CA ASN A 343 -3.14 -28.39 5.02
C ASN A 343 -3.55 -26.92 4.84
N ARG A 344 -2.78 -25.95 5.33
CA ARG A 344 -2.94 -24.50 5.06
C ARG A 344 -1.76 -23.93 4.25
N ALA A 345 -0.88 -24.78 3.72
CA ALA A 345 0.27 -24.35 2.95
C ALA A 345 -0.13 -23.45 1.77
N LEU A 346 -1.15 -23.82 1.00
CA LEU A 346 -1.64 -23.06 -0.14
C LEU A 346 -2.17 -21.68 0.29
N TRP A 347 -2.92 -21.62 1.39
CA TRP A 347 -3.45 -20.36 1.94
C TRP A 347 -2.34 -19.41 2.40
N TYR A 348 -1.37 -19.90 3.18
CA TYR A 348 -0.27 -19.05 3.65
C TYR A 348 0.70 -18.68 2.55
N HIS A 349 0.85 -19.53 1.53
CA HIS A 349 1.61 -19.20 0.33
C HIS A 349 0.92 -18.07 -0.44
N HIS A 350 -0.40 -18.16 -0.67
CA HIS A 350 -1.22 -17.10 -1.26
C HIS A 350 -1.10 -15.77 -0.51
N ASP A 351 -1.29 -15.80 0.80
CA ASP A 351 -1.20 -14.62 1.68
C ASP A 351 0.19 -13.97 1.60
N SER A 352 1.24 -14.78 1.51
CA SER A 352 2.62 -14.29 1.32
C SER A 352 2.85 -13.73 -0.08
N MET A 353 2.31 -14.37 -1.13
CA MET A 353 2.40 -13.86 -2.50
C MET A 353 1.74 -12.48 -2.65
N ARG A 354 0.63 -12.23 -1.95
CA ARG A 354 0.07 -10.87 -1.82
C ARG A 354 1.13 -9.89 -1.34
N GLU A 355 1.75 -10.16 -0.20
CA GLU A 355 2.70 -9.23 0.41
C GLU A 355 3.99 -9.08 -0.40
N ILE A 356 4.48 -10.17 -1.00
CA ILE A 356 5.62 -10.17 -1.92
C ILE A 356 5.34 -9.22 -3.08
N MET A 357 4.28 -9.47 -3.85
CA MET A 357 4.03 -8.74 -5.09
C MET A 357 3.80 -7.26 -4.81
N ILE A 358 3.01 -6.92 -3.78
CA ILE A 358 2.76 -5.51 -3.41
C ILE A 358 4.05 -4.83 -2.93
N SER A 359 4.88 -5.51 -2.12
CA SER A 359 6.16 -4.94 -1.66
C SER A 359 7.13 -4.67 -2.81
N LEU A 360 7.13 -5.51 -3.84
CA LEU A 360 7.92 -5.28 -5.05
C LEU A 360 7.38 -4.10 -5.87
N GLU A 361 6.07 -3.90 -5.93
CA GLU A 361 5.47 -2.71 -6.56
C GLU A 361 5.82 -1.43 -5.79
N ILE A 362 5.78 -1.45 -4.45
CA ILE A 362 6.30 -0.37 -3.62
C ILE A 362 7.78 -0.12 -3.93
N ALA A 363 8.62 -1.15 -4.05
CA ALA A 363 10.02 -0.99 -4.40
C ALA A 363 10.21 -0.30 -5.76
N ARG A 364 9.46 -0.73 -6.79
CA ARG A 364 9.46 -0.11 -8.12
C ARG A 364 9.01 1.35 -8.07
N ARG A 365 7.93 1.65 -7.35
CA ARG A 365 7.42 3.02 -7.15
C ARG A 365 8.48 3.94 -6.53
N HIS A 366 9.27 3.43 -5.60
CA HIS A 366 10.33 4.18 -4.93
C HIS A 366 11.71 4.05 -5.59
N GLY A 367 11.82 3.48 -6.80
CA GLY A 367 13.09 3.34 -7.52
C GLY A 367 14.13 2.46 -6.80
N VAL A 368 13.69 1.55 -5.92
CA VAL A 368 14.56 0.57 -5.29
C VAL A 368 14.68 -0.65 -6.21
N SER A 369 15.91 -0.93 -6.64
CA SER A 369 16.19 -2.08 -7.52
C SER A 369 15.81 -3.41 -6.88
N ILE A 370 15.18 -4.27 -7.67
CA ILE A 370 14.86 -5.65 -7.33
C ILE A 370 15.93 -6.54 -7.96
N PRO A 371 16.69 -7.34 -7.18
CA PRO A 371 17.69 -8.24 -7.73
C PRO A 371 17.06 -9.25 -8.71
N PRO A 372 17.68 -9.53 -9.87
CA PRO A 372 17.16 -10.52 -10.82
C PRO A 372 16.99 -11.92 -10.21
N SER A 373 17.85 -12.29 -9.26
CA SER A 373 17.74 -13.55 -8.52
C SER A 373 16.48 -13.59 -7.64
N LEU A 374 16.09 -12.47 -7.02
CA LEU A 374 14.83 -12.38 -6.29
C LEU A 374 13.64 -12.48 -7.25
N ASP A 375 13.67 -11.77 -8.36
CA ASP A 375 12.59 -11.78 -9.35
C ASP A 375 12.33 -13.20 -9.91
N ALA A 376 13.40 -13.95 -10.20
CA ALA A 376 13.30 -15.35 -10.64
C ALA A 376 12.70 -16.28 -9.55
N LYS A 377 13.01 -16.04 -8.27
CA LYS A 377 12.41 -16.80 -7.16
C LYS A 377 10.92 -16.50 -7.00
N VAL A 378 10.52 -15.25 -7.23
CA VAL A 378 9.13 -14.80 -7.15
C VAL A 378 8.29 -15.42 -8.27
N GLU A 379 8.84 -15.52 -9.49
CA GLU A 379 8.19 -16.25 -10.59
C GLU A 379 7.92 -17.72 -10.17
N LYS A 380 8.94 -18.40 -9.62
CA LYS A 380 8.79 -19.77 -9.11
C LYS A 380 7.80 -19.87 -7.95
N ALA A 381 7.72 -18.87 -7.08
CA ALA A 381 6.74 -18.87 -6.00
C ALA A 381 5.30 -18.84 -6.56
N GLY A 382 5.04 -17.99 -7.57
CA GLY A 382 3.76 -18.04 -8.29
C GLY A 382 3.49 -19.41 -8.93
N GLU A 383 4.53 -20.08 -9.45
CA GLU A 383 4.41 -21.46 -9.94
C GLU A 383 3.99 -22.45 -8.85
N VAL A 384 4.59 -22.37 -7.66
CA VAL A 384 4.23 -23.22 -6.52
C VAL A 384 2.76 -23.08 -6.17
N PHE A 385 2.25 -21.84 -6.12
CA PHE A 385 0.84 -21.60 -5.87
C PHE A 385 -0.05 -22.20 -6.96
N ILE A 386 0.19 -21.87 -8.23
CA ILE A 386 -0.69 -22.26 -9.34
C ILE A 386 -0.75 -23.79 -9.46
N LYS A 387 0.39 -24.48 -9.33
CA LYS A 387 0.44 -25.95 -9.35
C LYS A 387 -0.24 -26.55 -8.12
N GLY A 388 0.04 -26.01 -6.93
CA GLY A 388 -0.61 -26.47 -5.69
C GLY A 388 -2.12 -26.25 -5.68
N PHE A 389 -2.62 -25.23 -6.35
CA PHE A 389 -4.05 -24.97 -6.50
C PHE A 389 -4.72 -25.96 -7.47
N LEU A 390 -4.04 -26.32 -8.56
CA LEU A 390 -4.55 -27.28 -9.55
C LEU A 390 -4.47 -28.73 -9.06
N ASP A 391 -3.45 -29.04 -8.25
CA ASP A 391 -3.18 -30.36 -7.70
C ASP A 391 -2.56 -30.21 -6.30
N ASN A 392 -3.36 -30.45 -5.27
CA ASN A 392 -2.93 -30.31 -3.88
C ASN A 392 -1.75 -31.24 -3.53
N SER A 393 -1.61 -32.40 -4.19
CA SER A 393 -0.52 -33.35 -3.93
C SER A 393 0.86 -32.73 -4.21
N TYR A 394 0.91 -31.73 -5.10
CA TYR A 394 2.11 -30.97 -5.41
C TYR A 394 2.72 -30.31 -4.16
N LEU A 395 1.89 -29.95 -3.17
CA LEU A 395 2.33 -29.30 -1.95
C LEU A 395 2.84 -30.27 -0.87
N ASN A 396 2.55 -31.58 -0.94
CA ASN A 396 2.87 -32.55 0.10
C ASN A 396 4.34 -32.51 0.54
N ARG A 397 5.25 -32.30 -0.42
CA ARG A 397 6.70 -32.25 -0.17
C ARG A 397 7.11 -31.16 0.82
N TRP A 398 6.37 -30.05 0.88
CA TRP A 398 6.58 -28.97 1.85
C TRP A 398 5.56 -29.02 3.00
N ALA A 399 4.29 -29.30 2.70
CA ALA A 399 3.19 -29.30 3.64
C ALA A 399 3.39 -30.28 4.80
N LYS A 400 4.05 -31.42 4.56
CA LYS A 400 4.37 -32.42 5.60
C LYS A 400 5.18 -31.90 6.80
N ILE A 401 5.85 -30.75 6.65
CA ILE A 401 6.56 -30.09 7.77
C ILE A 401 5.57 -29.55 8.82
N ALA A 402 4.34 -29.23 8.42
CA ALA A 402 3.25 -28.82 9.31
C ALA A 402 3.61 -27.72 10.32
N HIS A 403 4.40 -26.73 9.90
CA HIS A 403 4.78 -25.61 10.77
C HIS A 403 3.51 -24.92 11.29
N ASN A 404 3.29 -24.91 12.61
CA ASN A 404 2.11 -24.33 13.27
C ASN A 404 0.77 -24.67 12.58
N ALA A 405 0.61 -25.92 12.13
CA ALA A 405 -0.56 -26.43 11.41
C ALA A 405 -0.62 -27.97 11.51
N ILE A 406 -1.63 -28.60 10.90
CA ILE A 406 -1.72 -30.05 10.74
C ILE A 406 -1.44 -30.43 9.28
N TYR A 407 -0.84 -31.59 9.03
CA TYR A 407 -0.69 -32.14 7.68
C TYR A 407 -1.75 -33.22 7.44
N VAL A 408 -2.41 -33.12 6.30
CA VAL A 408 -3.28 -34.13 5.72
C VAL A 408 -2.85 -34.28 4.27
N GLU A 409 -2.57 -35.52 3.85
CA GLU A 409 -2.08 -35.81 2.50
C GLU A 409 -3.11 -35.36 1.46
N ASP A 410 -2.65 -34.68 0.40
CA ASP A 410 -3.46 -34.19 -0.73
C ASP A 410 -4.58 -33.20 -0.38
N GLU A 411 -4.64 -32.72 0.86
CA GLU A 411 -5.67 -31.78 1.32
C GLU A 411 -5.09 -30.38 1.54
N GLN A 412 -5.79 -29.36 1.03
CA GLN A 412 -5.54 -27.95 1.35
C GLN A 412 -6.85 -27.23 1.68
N GLN A 413 -6.84 -26.46 2.76
CA GLN A 413 -7.91 -25.55 3.17
C GLN A 413 -7.78 -24.25 2.38
N PHE A 414 -8.37 -24.23 1.19
CA PHE A 414 -8.40 -23.07 0.32
C PHE A 414 -9.71 -23.03 -0.46
N LYS A 415 -10.07 -21.85 -1.00
CA LYS A 415 -11.27 -21.74 -1.84
C LYS A 415 -11.08 -22.51 -3.14
N GLU A 416 -12.11 -23.21 -3.59
CA GLU A 416 -12.06 -23.97 -4.85
C GLU A 416 -12.07 -23.08 -6.10
N ASN A 417 -12.62 -21.87 -6.00
CA ASN A 417 -12.70 -20.91 -7.07
C ASN A 417 -11.93 -19.63 -6.72
N LEU A 418 -10.92 -19.28 -7.52
CA LEU A 418 -10.13 -18.07 -7.33
C LEU A 418 -10.98 -16.79 -7.46
N ASN A 419 -12.09 -16.83 -8.21
CA ASN A 419 -12.99 -15.68 -8.34
C ASN A 419 -13.77 -15.35 -7.06
N ASP A 420 -13.88 -16.31 -6.14
CA ASP A 420 -14.52 -16.07 -4.84
C ASP A 420 -13.56 -15.38 -3.86
N ILE A 421 -12.30 -15.19 -4.23
CA ILE A 421 -11.30 -14.47 -3.45
C ILE A 421 -11.38 -13.00 -3.84
N VAL A 422 -12.11 -12.23 -3.05
CA VAL A 422 -12.25 -10.77 -3.21
C VAL A 422 -11.23 -9.96 -2.40
N ASN A 423 -10.44 -10.63 -1.56
CA ASN A 423 -9.44 -10.00 -0.68
C ASN A 423 -8.07 -10.64 -0.86
N GLY A 424 -7.06 -9.80 -1.05
CA GLY A 424 -5.69 -10.23 -1.30
C GLY A 424 -5.49 -10.91 -2.64
N ASN A 425 -6.34 -10.63 -3.63
CA ASN A 425 -6.30 -11.24 -4.96
C ASN A 425 -5.45 -10.45 -5.97
N SER A 426 -5.09 -9.21 -5.64
CA SER A 426 -4.43 -8.30 -6.59
C SER A 426 -3.14 -8.89 -7.15
N TRP A 427 -2.44 -9.72 -6.38
CA TRP A 427 -1.18 -10.34 -6.78
C TRP A 427 -1.33 -11.26 -8.00
N PHE A 428 -2.49 -11.88 -8.23
CA PHE A 428 -2.70 -12.70 -9.43
C PHE A 428 -2.56 -11.87 -10.70
N HIS A 429 -3.12 -10.67 -10.70
CA HIS A 429 -3.11 -9.75 -11.83
C HIS A 429 -1.74 -9.09 -11.99
N ILE A 430 -1.08 -8.73 -10.88
CA ILE A 430 0.29 -8.23 -10.90
C ILE A 430 1.24 -9.30 -11.46
N TYR A 431 1.10 -10.55 -11.02
CA TYR A 431 1.90 -11.68 -11.50
C TYR A 431 1.71 -11.89 -13.00
N ALA A 432 0.45 -11.94 -13.46
CA ALA A 432 0.14 -12.09 -14.88
C ALA A 432 0.70 -10.95 -15.73
N TYR A 433 0.75 -9.73 -15.20
CA TYR A 433 1.34 -8.57 -15.86
C TYR A 433 2.88 -8.62 -15.88
N ARG A 434 3.52 -9.00 -14.77
CA ARG A 434 4.99 -9.00 -14.63
C ARG A 434 5.65 -10.21 -15.30
N TYR A 435 4.95 -11.34 -15.39
CA TYR A 435 5.44 -12.59 -16.00
C TYR A 435 4.55 -13.04 -17.19
N PRO A 436 4.34 -12.21 -18.22
CA PRO A 436 3.34 -12.47 -19.27
C PRO A 436 3.67 -13.69 -20.14
N ASN A 437 4.96 -14.03 -20.24
CA ASN A 437 5.46 -15.16 -21.05
C ASN A 437 5.51 -16.48 -20.27
N SER A 438 5.24 -16.47 -18.97
CA SER A 438 5.20 -17.70 -18.18
C SER A 438 4.05 -18.58 -18.67
N LYS A 439 4.30 -19.87 -18.91
CA LYS A 439 3.24 -20.84 -19.28
C LYS A 439 2.10 -20.84 -18.25
N LEU A 440 2.43 -20.56 -16.99
CA LEU A 440 1.49 -20.55 -15.87
C LEU A 440 0.63 -19.29 -15.84
N THR A 441 1.10 -18.18 -16.41
CA THR A 441 0.25 -16.98 -16.58
C THR A 441 -0.96 -17.29 -17.46
N LYS A 442 -0.83 -18.12 -18.49
CA LYS A 442 -1.97 -18.57 -19.30
C LYS A 442 -2.95 -19.41 -18.48
N GLN A 443 -2.45 -20.30 -17.62
CA GLN A 443 -3.29 -21.11 -16.73
C GLN A 443 -4.01 -20.25 -15.69
N LEU A 444 -3.29 -19.35 -15.01
CA LEU A 444 -3.86 -18.41 -14.05
C LEU A 444 -4.95 -17.55 -14.69
N ARG A 445 -4.73 -17.08 -15.93
CA ARG A 445 -5.73 -16.34 -16.70
C ARG A 445 -7.00 -17.14 -16.98
N SER A 446 -6.86 -18.43 -17.29
CA SER A 446 -8.01 -19.32 -17.44
C SER A 446 -8.78 -19.51 -16.13
N LEU A 447 -8.07 -19.70 -15.01
CA LEU A 447 -8.68 -19.94 -13.70
C LEU A 447 -9.50 -18.76 -13.20
N LEU A 448 -8.98 -17.54 -13.38
CA LEU A 448 -9.65 -16.32 -12.94
C LEU A 448 -10.77 -15.87 -13.87
N GLN A 449 -10.98 -16.50 -15.04
CA GLN A 449 -11.98 -16.04 -16.00
C GLN A 449 -11.95 -14.52 -16.18
N PHE A 450 -10.75 -13.97 -16.41
CA PHE A 450 -10.39 -12.54 -16.31
C PHE A 450 -11.40 -11.58 -16.96
N GLU A 451 -12.17 -12.06 -17.92
CA GLU A 451 -13.13 -11.29 -18.71
C GLU A 451 -14.41 -10.91 -17.94
N ASN A 452 -14.73 -11.59 -16.81
CA ASN A 452 -15.99 -11.44 -16.08
C ASN A 452 -15.82 -11.24 -14.55
N SER A 453 -14.58 -11.15 -14.05
CA SER A 453 -14.32 -11.22 -12.61
C SER A 453 -14.39 -9.85 -11.94
N ASN A 454 -15.42 -9.61 -11.12
CA ASN A 454 -15.47 -8.46 -10.19
C ASN A 454 -14.28 -8.46 -9.22
N SER A 455 -13.63 -9.61 -9.01
CA SER A 455 -12.51 -9.81 -8.08
C SER A 455 -11.37 -8.82 -8.32
N ALA A 456 -11.02 -8.51 -9.58
CA ALA A 456 -9.93 -7.58 -9.88
C ALA A 456 -10.17 -6.16 -9.33
N SER A 457 -11.45 -5.74 -9.25
CA SER A 457 -11.87 -4.39 -8.87
C SER A 457 -12.05 -4.17 -7.36
N ILE A 458 -11.75 -5.18 -6.55
CA ILE A 458 -11.96 -5.16 -5.09
C ILE A 458 -10.75 -5.79 -4.41
N ASP A 459 -10.20 -5.10 -3.40
CA ASP A 459 -9.22 -5.69 -2.51
C ASP A 459 -9.21 -4.91 -1.18
N ALA A 460 -9.88 -5.44 -0.15
CA ALA A 460 -9.90 -4.80 1.17
C ALA A 460 -8.51 -4.82 1.83
N ARG A 461 -7.57 -5.67 1.38
CA ARG A 461 -6.20 -5.75 1.94
C ARG A 461 -5.27 -4.64 1.44
N ILE A 462 -5.75 -3.79 0.54
CA ILE A 462 -5.04 -2.63 -0.01
C ILE A 462 -5.94 -1.38 0.01
N GLY A 463 -7.26 -1.56 0.17
CA GLY A 463 -8.23 -0.48 0.17
C GLY A 463 -8.67 -0.03 -1.22
N PHE A 464 -8.23 -0.71 -2.28
CA PHE A 464 -8.69 -0.57 -3.66
C PHE A 464 -8.26 -1.78 -4.48
N GLY A 465 -9.01 -2.10 -5.53
CA GLY A 465 -8.78 -3.18 -6.49
C GLY A 465 -7.58 -2.91 -7.40
N LEU A 466 -6.38 -3.08 -6.85
CA LEU A 466 -5.13 -2.94 -7.57
C LEU A 466 -5.07 -3.92 -8.76
N GLY A 467 -5.68 -5.10 -8.64
CA GLY A 467 -5.70 -6.10 -9.71
C GLY A 467 -6.29 -5.60 -11.04
N CYS A 468 -7.33 -4.77 -10.99
CA CYS A 468 -7.96 -4.22 -12.19
C CYS A 468 -7.02 -3.26 -12.94
N LEU A 469 -6.19 -2.51 -12.20
CA LEU A 469 -5.21 -1.57 -12.76
C LEU A 469 -4.16 -2.32 -13.59
N TYR A 470 -3.63 -3.44 -13.09
CA TYR A 470 -2.66 -4.26 -13.84
C TYR A 470 -3.30 -4.97 -15.02
N SER A 471 -4.55 -5.44 -14.87
CA SER A 471 -5.28 -6.08 -15.96
C SER A 471 -5.57 -5.10 -17.10
N ALA A 472 -5.99 -3.87 -16.77
CA ALA A 472 -6.20 -2.82 -17.76
C ALA A 472 -4.88 -2.37 -18.43
N ALA A 473 -3.77 -2.29 -17.69
CA ALA A 473 -2.45 -1.91 -18.22
C ALA A 473 -1.76 -3.00 -19.07
N SER A 474 -2.23 -4.24 -19.00
CA SER A 474 -1.66 -5.38 -19.74
C SER A 474 -1.85 -5.26 -21.25
N ASP A 475 -1.04 -5.96 -22.04
CA ASP A 475 -1.10 -5.92 -23.51
C ASP A 475 -1.90 -7.09 -24.12
N TYR A 476 -2.54 -7.92 -23.28
CA TYR A 476 -3.24 -9.13 -23.69
C TYR A 476 -4.76 -9.01 -23.72
#